data_AF-E3D9X6-F1
#
_entry.id   AF-E3D9X6-F1
#
_cell.length_a   1.000
_cell.length_b   1.000
_cell.length_c   1.000
_cell.angle_alpha   90.00
_cell.angle_beta   90.00
_cell.angle_gamma   90.00
#
_symmetry.space_group_name_H-M   'P 1'
#
loop_
_entity.id
_entity.type
_entity.pdbx_description
1 polymer ?
#
loop_
_entity_poly.entity_id
_entity_poly.type
_entity_poly.pdbx_seq_one_letter_code
_entity_poly.pdbx_strand_id
1 'polypeptide(L)'
;MKTVNEVSKMAGISIRTLQYYDKIGLLKPSAYSESGYRLYGDEDLKVLQSILLFKALEFPLKEIKEIITSEHFDKDLALEQQIKLLILKKEHLENLILFAKGLKALGGNYMNFTAFDTSKIDEYAKQAKEYWGDTPEFKEFEAKEKRRNSEETKMLHQQLKLIFAEFGKVKSQPSDSVEVQALVKKLQEFITANFYKCSNEILSGLGKMYASGGDFTKNIDAFAGEGTSVFVNKAIEYYCK
;
A
#
# COMPACT_ATOMS: atom_id res chain seq x y z
N MET A 1 26.75 16.91 -13.81
CA MET A 1 25.79 17.91 -13.30
C MET A 1 24.98 18.47 -14.45
N LYS A 2 23.68 18.75 -14.24
CA LYS A 2 22.75 19.32 -15.24
C LYS A 2 22.20 20.65 -14.75
N THR A 3 22.06 21.61 -15.64
CA THR A 3 21.42 22.90 -15.35
C THR A 3 19.91 22.74 -15.17
N VAL A 4 19.27 23.70 -14.49
CA VAL A 4 17.80 23.72 -14.32
C VAL A 4 17.04 23.64 -15.66
N ASN A 5 17.58 24.20 -16.74
CA ASN A 5 16.95 24.17 -18.06
C ASN A 5 17.00 22.75 -18.68
N GLU A 6 18.14 22.08 -18.56
CA GLU A 6 18.29 20.70 -19.01
C GLU A 6 17.38 19.74 -18.23
N VAL A 7 17.31 19.90 -16.90
CA VAL A 7 16.43 19.08 -16.05
C VAL A 7 14.96 19.35 -16.37
N SER A 8 14.57 20.62 -16.56
CA SER A 8 13.21 21.00 -16.95
C SER A 8 12.78 20.31 -18.25
N LYS A 9 13.63 20.35 -19.28
CA LYS A 9 13.36 19.70 -20.58
C LYS A 9 13.30 18.17 -20.45
N MET A 10 14.22 17.58 -19.69
CA MET A 10 14.30 16.13 -19.51
C MET A 10 13.10 15.57 -18.74
N ALA A 11 12.71 16.23 -17.64
CA ALA A 11 11.65 15.78 -16.75
C ALA A 11 10.25 16.25 -17.17
N GLY A 12 10.14 17.12 -18.18
CA GLY A 12 8.87 17.65 -18.65
C GLY A 12 8.16 18.57 -17.66
N ILE A 13 8.88 19.16 -16.70
CA ILE A 13 8.33 20.10 -15.71
C ILE A 13 8.92 21.49 -15.91
N SER A 14 8.17 22.52 -15.52
CA SER A 14 8.64 23.90 -15.68
C SER A 14 9.86 24.21 -14.80
N ILE A 15 10.72 25.12 -15.26
CA ILE A 15 11.81 25.69 -14.45
C ILE A 15 11.26 26.26 -13.13
N ARG A 16 10.08 26.91 -13.17
CA ARG A 16 9.39 27.44 -11.99
C ARG A 16 9.05 26.34 -10.97
N THR A 17 8.69 25.15 -11.43
CA THR A 17 8.44 23.98 -10.57
C THR A 17 9.71 23.55 -9.85
N LEU A 18 10.84 23.41 -10.57
CA LEU A 18 12.13 23.06 -9.98
C LEU A 18 12.61 24.11 -8.95
N GLN A 19 12.46 25.40 -9.29
CA GLN A 19 12.76 26.50 -8.36
C GLN A 19 11.86 26.47 -7.12
N TYR A 20 10.58 26.13 -7.30
CA TYR A 20 9.66 26.00 -6.18
C TYR A 20 10.02 24.82 -5.28
N TYR A 21 10.39 23.66 -5.86
CA TYR A 21 10.84 22.51 -5.08
C TYR A 21 12.09 22.81 -4.27
N ASP A 22 13.05 23.54 -4.84
CA ASP A 22 14.21 24.04 -4.10
C ASP A 22 13.80 24.99 -2.97
N LYS A 23 12.94 25.97 -3.27
CA LYS A 23 12.45 26.96 -2.29
C LYS A 23 11.78 26.30 -1.07
N ILE A 24 10.98 25.25 -1.28
CA ILE A 24 10.33 24.52 -0.18
C ILE A 24 11.22 23.43 0.42
N GLY A 25 12.44 23.27 -0.08
CA GLY A 25 13.41 22.26 0.36
C GLY A 25 12.99 20.82 0.05
N LEU A 26 12.16 20.61 -0.97
CA LEU A 26 11.75 19.29 -1.45
C LEU A 26 12.81 18.67 -2.35
N LEU A 27 13.43 19.48 -3.23
CA LEU A 27 14.53 19.05 -4.09
C LEU A 27 15.58 20.15 -4.14
N LYS A 28 16.73 19.92 -3.50
CA LYS A 28 17.84 20.87 -3.51
C LYS A 28 18.84 20.50 -4.61
N PRO A 29 19.41 21.48 -5.33
CA PRO A 29 20.51 21.21 -6.24
C PRO A 29 21.77 20.83 -5.46
N SER A 30 22.52 19.87 -5.96
CA SER A 30 23.83 19.47 -5.39
C SER A 30 24.87 20.59 -5.48
N ALA A 31 24.75 21.53 -6.42
CA ALA A 31 25.68 22.66 -6.53
C ALA A 31 25.06 23.90 -7.19
N TYR A 32 25.81 24.99 -7.18
CA TYR A 32 25.55 26.20 -7.95
C TYR A 32 26.75 26.50 -8.86
N SER A 33 26.52 27.00 -10.08
CA SER A 33 27.58 27.49 -10.95
C SER A 33 28.20 28.78 -10.38
N GLU A 34 29.35 29.20 -10.91
CA GLU A 34 29.97 30.48 -10.54
C GLU A 34 29.04 31.69 -10.75
N SER A 35 28.18 31.59 -11.77
CA SER A 35 27.13 32.57 -12.10
C SER A 35 25.83 32.39 -11.29
N GLY A 36 25.79 31.49 -10.31
CA GLY A 36 24.65 31.27 -9.41
C GLY A 36 23.53 30.37 -9.95
N TYR A 37 23.73 29.69 -11.09
CA TYR A 37 22.72 28.76 -11.62
C TYR A 37 22.70 27.44 -10.86
N ARG A 38 21.51 26.87 -10.66
CA ARG A 38 21.34 25.56 -10.02
C ARG A 38 21.89 24.43 -10.89
N LEU A 39 22.67 23.56 -10.27
CA LEU A 39 23.27 22.38 -10.89
C LEU A 39 22.82 21.13 -10.14
N TYR A 40 22.22 20.20 -10.87
CA TYR A 40 21.67 18.95 -10.35
C TYR A 40 22.56 17.77 -10.69
N GLY A 41 22.93 16.98 -9.69
CA GLY A 41 23.66 15.72 -9.82
C GLY A 41 22.74 14.52 -10.05
N ASP A 42 23.32 13.35 -10.27
CA ASP A 42 22.54 12.13 -10.55
C ASP A 42 21.66 11.71 -9.37
N GLU A 43 22.11 11.93 -8.13
CA GLU A 43 21.30 11.69 -6.93
C GLU A 43 20.10 12.63 -6.85
N ASP A 44 20.26 13.91 -7.19
CA ASP A 44 19.14 14.85 -7.25
C ASP A 44 18.10 14.41 -8.29
N LEU A 45 18.55 13.86 -9.43
CA LEU A 45 17.66 13.37 -10.47
C LEU A 45 16.91 12.11 -10.02
N LYS A 46 17.54 11.21 -9.25
CA LYS A 46 16.87 10.06 -8.65
C LYS A 46 15.78 10.51 -7.66
N VAL A 47 16.07 11.51 -6.83
CA VAL A 47 15.08 12.11 -5.91
C VAL A 47 13.94 12.76 -6.70
N LEU A 48 14.26 13.48 -7.78
CA LEU A 48 13.26 14.08 -8.67
C LEU A 48 12.34 13.01 -9.28
N GLN A 49 12.87 11.87 -9.73
CA GLN A 49 12.06 10.75 -10.24
C GLN A 49 11.04 10.27 -9.18
N SER A 50 11.49 10.06 -7.94
CA SER A 50 10.61 9.66 -6.83
C SER A 50 9.53 10.72 -6.55
N ILE A 51 9.89 12.01 -6.52
CA ILE A 51 8.94 13.11 -6.34
C ILE A 51 7.87 13.10 -7.45
N LEU A 52 8.30 12.93 -8.71
CA LEU A 52 7.37 12.94 -9.85
C LEU A 52 6.40 11.75 -9.82
N LEU A 53 6.85 10.59 -9.35
CA LEU A 53 6.00 9.41 -9.21
C LEU A 53 4.93 9.60 -8.12
N PHE A 54 5.31 10.12 -6.95
CA PHE A 54 4.34 10.51 -5.93
C PHE A 54 3.38 11.60 -6.41
N LYS A 55 3.87 12.56 -7.22
CA LYS A 55 3.02 13.59 -7.82
C LYS A 55 2.02 13.02 -8.81
N ALA A 56 2.40 12.04 -9.62
CA ALA A 56 1.48 11.33 -10.53
C ALA A 56 0.41 10.55 -9.76
N LEU A 57 0.72 10.12 -8.54
CA LEU A 57 -0.22 9.50 -7.61
C LEU A 57 -1.05 10.51 -6.80
N GLU A 58 -0.90 11.82 -7.07
CA GLU A 58 -1.64 12.94 -6.49
C GLU A 58 -1.33 13.24 -5.03
N PHE A 59 -0.18 12.78 -4.52
CA PHE A 59 0.27 13.14 -3.18
C PHE A 59 0.53 14.66 -3.05
N PRO A 60 0.14 15.27 -1.92
CA PRO A 60 0.49 16.66 -1.61
C PRO A 60 2.01 16.82 -1.43
N LEU A 61 2.58 17.93 -1.93
CA LEU A 61 4.04 18.17 -1.86
C LEU A 61 4.61 18.14 -0.43
N LYS A 62 3.80 18.53 0.56
CA LYS A 62 4.19 18.46 1.97
C LYS A 62 4.42 17.01 2.41
N GLU A 63 3.52 16.11 2.04
CA GLU A 63 3.62 14.68 2.37
C GLU A 63 4.77 14.02 1.62
N ILE A 64 4.95 14.35 0.34
CA ILE A 64 6.09 13.87 -0.44
C ILE A 64 7.40 14.24 0.25
N LYS A 65 7.51 15.49 0.73
CA LYS A 65 8.69 15.94 1.47
C LYS A 65 8.92 15.12 2.74
N GLU A 66 7.88 14.92 3.55
CA GLU A 66 7.94 14.13 4.78
C GLU A 66 8.41 12.69 4.51
N ILE A 67 7.89 12.07 3.45
CA ILE A 67 8.26 10.71 3.04
C ILE A 67 9.73 10.63 2.61
N ILE A 68 10.16 11.46 1.65
CA ILE A 68 11.50 11.34 1.05
C ILE A 68 12.63 11.84 1.96
N THR A 69 12.30 12.64 2.99
CA THR A 69 13.28 13.14 3.97
C THR A 69 13.28 12.33 5.26
N SER A 70 12.41 11.31 5.36
CA SER A 70 12.42 10.36 6.47
C SER A 70 13.75 9.60 6.49
N GLU A 71 14.40 9.53 7.66
CA GLU A 71 15.61 8.72 7.86
C GLU A 71 15.38 7.22 7.60
N HIS A 72 14.11 6.82 7.54
CA HIS A 72 13.67 5.44 7.38
C HIS A 72 13.01 5.17 6.03
N PHE A 73 13.20 6.07 5.06
CA PHE A 73 12.67 5.91 3.72
C PHE A 73 13.33 4.72 3.00
N ASP A 74 12.59 3.62 2.84
CA ASP A 74 12.94 2.53 1.94
C ASP A 74 12.42 2.84 0.53
N LYS A 75 13.35 3.07 -0.40
CA LYS A 75 13.03 3.43 -1.77
C LYS A 75 12.38 2.29 -2.55
N ASP A 76 12.82 1.05 -2.33
CA ASP A 76 12.34 -0.10 -3.10
C ASP A 76 10.92 -0.46 -2.67
N LEU A 77 10.65 -0.46 -1.36
CA LEU A 77 9.29 -0.60 -0.84
C LEU A 77 8.38 0.51 -1.35
N ALA A 78 8.84 1.76 -1.30
CA ALA A 78 8.05 2.90 -1.77
C ALA A 78 7.66 2.71 -3.24
N LEU A 79 8.60 2.26 -4.08
CA LEU A 79 8.33 1.94 -5.49
C LEU A 79 7.32 0.80 -5.65
N GLU A 80 7.43 -0.29 -4.90
CA GLU A 80 6.46 -1.40 -4.95
C GLU A 80 5.04 -0.92 -4.61
N GLN A 81 4.91 -0.11 -3.56
CA GLN A 81 3.63 0.41 -3.15
C GLN A 81 3.05 1.41 -4.15
N GLN A 82 3.90 2.26 -4.73
CA GLN A 82 3.51 3.16 -5.82
C GLN A 82 3.03 2.37 -7.06
N ILE A 83 3.73 1.29 -7.44
CA ILE A 83 3.33 0.40 -8.54
C ILE A 83 1.94 -0.19 -8.26
N LYS A 84 1.70 -0.69 -7.04
CA LYS A 84 0.38 -1.25 -6.69
C LYS A 84 -0.72 -0.18 -6.73
N LEU A 85 -0.46 1.04 -6.25
CA LEU A 85 -1.43 2.13 -6.32
C LEU A 85 -1.72 2.53 -7.78
N LEU A 86 -0.72 2.51 -8.66
CA LEU A 86 -0.91 2.74 -10.10
C LEU A 86 -1.77 1.64 -10.75
N ILE A 87 -1.59 0.37 -10.37
CA ILE A 87 -2.41 -0.74 -10.86
C ILE A 87 -3.87 -0.56 -10.44
N LEU A 88 -4.13 -0.19 -9.18
CA LEU A 88 -5.50 0.08 -8.70
C LEU A 88 -6.14 1.27 -9.43
N LYS A 89 -5.39 2.37 -9.64
CA LYS A 89 -5.87 3.50 -10.45
C LYS A 89 -6.15 3.09 -11.90
N LYS A 90 -5.32 2.23 -12.49
CA LYS A 90 -5.54 1.69 -13.84
C LYS A 90 -6.85 0.90 -13.90
N GLU A 91 -7.09 -0.01 -12.96
CA GLU A 91 -8.33 -0.80 -12.90
C GLU A 91 -9.55 0.12 -12.78
N HIS A 92 -9.47 1.15 -11.93
CA HIS A 92 -10.53 2.15 -11.80
C HIS A 92 -10.78 2.91 -13.11
N LEU A 93 -9.74 3.34 -13.82
CA LEU A 93 -9.87 3.98 -15.14
C LEU A 93 -10.48 3.04 -16.19
N GLU A 94 -10.13 1.75 -16.17
CA GLU A 94 -10.73 0.74 -17.06
C GLU A 94 -12.23 0.58 -16.78
N ASN A 95 -12.64 0.58 -15.51
CA ASN A 95 -14.05 0.55 -15.10
C ASN A 95 -14.80 1.81 -15.57
N LEU A 96 -14.20 3.00 -15.42
CA LEU A 96 -14.77 4.26 -15.92
C LEU A 96 -14.91 4.28 -17.45
N ILE A 97 -13.93 3.74 -18.18
CA ILE A 97 -14.00 3.61 -19.65
C ILE A 97 -15.15 2.68 -20.05
N LEU A 98 -15.31 1.55 -19.35
CA LEU A 98 -16.43 0.63 -19.59
C LEU A 98 -17.77 1.30 -19.32
N PHE A 99 -17.86 2.05 -18.22
CA PHE A 99 -19.05 2.82 -17.88
C PHE A 99 -19.41 3.85 -18.97
N ALA A 100 -18.44 4.64 -19.42
CA ALA A 100 -18.63 5.62 -20.49
C ALA A 100 -19.05 4.96 -21.83
N LYS A 101 -18.49 3.79 -22.17
CA LYS A 101 -18.91 3.00 -23.33
C LYS A 101 -20.37 2.53 -23.18
N GLY A 102 -20.76 2.07 -22.00
CA GLY A 102 -22.13 1.68 -21.68
C GLY A 102 -23.11 2.84 -21.88
N LEU A 103 -22.80 4.02 -21.33
CA LEU A 103 -23.60 5.23 -21.54
C LEU A 103 -23.74 5.59 -23.03
N LYS A 104 -22.66 5.48 -23.80
CA LYS A 104 -22.69 5.77 -25.25
C LYS A 104 -23.56 4.79 -26.02
N ALA A 105 -23.53 3.50 -25.67
CA ALA A 105 -24.23 2.45 -26.39
C ALA A 105 -25.71 2.32 -26.01
N LEU A 106 -26.02 2.50 -24.72
CA LEU A 106 -27.34 2.20 -24.13
C LEU A 106 -28.10 3.47 -23.69
N GLY A 107 -27.47 4.64 -23.75
CA GLY A 107 -28.05 5.91 -23.29
C GLY A 107 -28.16 6.00 -21.77
N GLY A 108 -28.95 6.95 -21.28
CA GLY A 108 -29.12 7.26 -19.85
C GLY A 108 -29.75 6.16 -18.98
N ASN A 109 -30.17 5.04 -19.57
CA ASN A 109 -30.73 3.89 -18.84
C ASN A 109 -29.65 2.95 -18.27
N TYR A 110 -28.38 3.12 -18.67
CA TYR A 110 -27.27 2.36 -18.08
C TYR A 110 -26.84 2.99 -16.75
N MET A 111 -27.34 2.44 -15.65
CA MET A 111 -27.07 2.92 -14.29
C MET A 111 -26.12 1.98 -13.57
N ASN A 112 -24.83 2.33 -13.54
CA ASN A 112 -23.80 1.59 -12.81
C ASN A 112 -22.83 2.56 -12.11
N PHE A 113 -23.17 2.97 -10.89
CA PHE A 113 -22.37 3.94 -10.12
C PHE A 113 -21.18 3.32 -9.38
N THR A 114 -21.05 1.98 -9.34
CA THR A 114 -19.91 1.32 -8.68
C THR A 114 -18.60 1.56 -9.42
N ALA A 115 -18.66 1.96 -10.70
CA ALA A 115 -17.49 2.37 -11.47
C ALA A 115 -16.76 3.61 -10.88
N PHE A 116 -17.44 4.39 -10.03
CA PHE A 116 -16.86 5.54 -9.34
C PHE A 116 -16.30 5.22 -7.94
N ASP A 117 -16.41 3.97 -7.48
CA ASP A 117 -15.89 3.56 -6.19
C ASP A 117 -14.35 3.61 -6.18
N THR A 118 -13.81 4.36 -5.22
CA THR A 118 -12.39 4.58 -4.99
C THR A 118 -11.93 4.09 -3.62
N SER A 119 -12.82 3.48 -2.82
CA SER A 119 -12.54 3.02 -1.45
C SER A 119 -11.27 2.17 -1.35
N LYS A 120 -11.07 1.22 -2.28
CA LYS A 120 -9.87 0.38 -2.33
C LYS A 120 -8.58 1.16 -2.58
N ILE A 121 -8.66 2.21 -3.39
CA ILE A 121 -7.51 3.10 -3.69
C ILE A 121 -7.21 3.94 -2.45
N ASP A 122 -8.23 4.50 -1.81
CA ASP A 122 -8.09 5.38 -0.65
C ASP A 122 -7.56 4.62 0.58
N GLU A 123 -8.10 3.43 0.85
CA GLU A 123 -7.63 2.56 1.93
C GLU A 123 -6.17 2.14 1.71
N TYR A 124 -5.83 1.71 0.49
CA TYR A 124 -4.46 1.30 0.18
C TYR A 124 -3.48 2.48 0.23
N ALA A 125 -3.86 3.66 -0.26
CA ALA A 125 -3.04 4.87 -0.17
C ALA A 125 -2.78 5.29 1.28
N LYS A 126 -3.79 5.16 2.15
CA LYS A 126 -3.64 5.42 3.59
C LYS A 126 -2.69 4.44 4.25
N GLN A 127 -2.86 3.13 3.98
CA GLN A 127 -1.97 2.10 4.49
C GLN A 127 -0.54 2.32 4.02
N ALA A 128 -0.32 2.53 2.72
CA ALA A 128 1.00 2.79 2.15
C ALA A 128 1.67 4.00 2.83
N LYS A 129 0.91 5.05 3.13
CA LYS A 129 1.39 6.21 3.89
C LYS A 129 1.80 5.90 5.32
N GLU A 130 1.07 5.02 6.01
CA GLU A 130 1.46 4.53 7.33
C GLU A 130 2.74 3.69 7.27
N TYR A 131 2.96 2.91 6.21
CA TYR A 131 4.17 2.11 6.00
C TYR A 131 5.40 2.92 5.51
N TRP A 132 5.19 4.06 4.84
CA TRP A 132 6.27 5.00 4.52
C TRP A 132 6.75 5.80 5.76
N GLY A 133 5.96 5.78 6.83
CA GLY A 133 6.33 6.20 8.18
C GLY A 133 6.89 5.02 8.97
N ASP A 134 7.99 5.25 9.68
CA ASP A 134 8.79 4.19 10.31
C ASP A 134 7.99 3.34 11.31
N THR A 135 7.71 2.09 10.96
CA THR A 135 7.17 1.10 11.91
C THR A 135 8.26 0.06 12.22
N PRO A 136 8.63 -0.13 13.50
CA PRO A 136 9.53 -1.20 13.93
C PRO A 136 9.15 -2.58 13.38
N GLU A 137 7.86 -2.80 13.13
CA GLU A 137 7.28 -4.03 12.62
C GLU A 137 7.64 -4.29 11.16
N PHE A 138 7.72 -3.24 10.32
CA PHE A 138 8.18 -3.38 8.95
C PHE A 138 9.67 -3.76 8.87
N LYS A 139 10.50 -3.20 9.76
CA LYS A 139 11.92 -3.57 9.89
C LYS A 139 12.11 -5.03 10.31
N GLU A 140 11.25 -5.54 11.19
CA GLU A 140 11.27 -6.96 11.59
C GLU A 140 10.85 -7.88 10.43
N PHE A 141 9.82 -7.49 9.68
CA PHE A 141 9.35 -8.22 8.50
C PHE A 141 10.45 -8.39 7.46
N GLU A 142 11.09 -7.29 7.04
CA GLU A 142 12.17 -7.34 6.05
C GLU A 142 13.36 -8.18 6.53
N ALA A 143 13.74 -8.08 7.81
CA ALA A 143 14.85 -8.84 8.36
C ALA A 143 14.57 -10.35 8.37
N LYS A 144 13.31 -10.75 8.62
CA LYS A 144 12.88 -12.15 8.61
C LYS A 144 12.62 -12.69 7.19
N GLU A 145 12.19 -11.85 6.25
CA GLU A 145 12.01 -12.20 4.82
C GLU A 145 13.35 -12.37 4.10
N LYS A 146 14.32 -11.45 4.29
CA LYS A 146 15.65 -11.50 3.65
C LYS A 146 16.46 -12.77 4.01
N ARG A 147 16.12 -13.42 5.13
CA ARG A 147 16.75 -14.67 5.59
C ARG A 147 16.07 -15.93 5.08
N ARG A 148 14.89 -15.83 4.48
CA ARG A 148 14.07 -16.97 4.07
C ARG A 148 14.36 -17.40 2.64
N ASN A 149 14.38 -18.70 2.42
CA ASN A 149 14.40 -19.26 1.07
C ASN A 149 12.99 -19.49 0.52
N SER A 150 12.89 -19.82 -0.77
CA SER A 150 11.61 -19.97 -1.46
C SER A 150 10.76 -21.16 -0.98
N GLU A 151 11.36 -22.18 -0.38
CA GLU A 151 10.63 -23.34 0.18
C GLU A 151 10.03 -23.01 1.55
N GLU A 152 10.79 -22.33 2.42
CA GLU A 152 10.33 -21.85 3.72
C GLU A 152 9.16 -20.87 3.55
N THR A 153 9.25 -19.95 2.59
CA THR A 153 8.16 -19.02 2.28
C THR A 153 6.89 -19.76 1.84
N LYS A 154 7.01 -20.82 1.02
CA LYS A 154 5.85 -21.65 0.63
C LYS A 154 5.24 -22.38 1.83
N MET A 155 6.05 -22.94 2.72
CA MET A 155 5.58 -23.63 3.93
C MET A 155 4.81 -22.68 4.85
N LEU A 156 5.32 -21.46 5.08
CA LEU A 156 4.64 -20.45 5.90
C LEU A 156 3.29 -20.05 5.31
N HIS A 157 3.22 -19.82 4.00
CA HIS A 157 1.95 -19.55 3.32
C HIS A 157 0.95 -20.69 3.48
N GLN A 158 1.41 -21.94 3.42
CA GLN A 158 0.55 -23.10 3.63
C GLN A 158 0.07 -23.20 5.08
N GLN A 159 0.94 -22.95 6.06
CA GLN A 159 0.57 -22.92 7.48
C GLN A 159 -0.46 -21.83 7.78
N LEU A 160 -0.26 -20.62 7.23
CA LEU A 160 -1.22 -19.52 7.37
C LEU A 160 -2.58 -19.88 6.76
N LYS A 161 -2.59 -20.49 5.56
CA LYS A 161 -3.82 -20.97 4.92
C LYS A 161 -4.57 -21.97 5.80
N LEU A 162 -3.87 -22.91 6.44
CA LEU A 162 -4.49 -23.89 7.33
C LEU A 162 -5.19 -23.24 8.52
N ILE A 163 -4.63 -22.16 9.09
CA ILE A 163 -5.29 -21.38 10.15
C ILE A 163 -6.62 -20.81 9.63
N PHE A 164 -6.65 -20.22 8.42
CA PHE A 164 -7.89 -19.72 7.82
C PHE A 164 -8.90 -20.85 7.53
N ALA A 165 -8.44 -22.04 7.13
CA ALA A 165 -9.34 -23.18 6.96
C ALA A 165 -9.97 -23.64 8.28
N GLU A 166 -9.26 -23.54 9.41
CA GLU A 166 -9.83 -23.80 10.74
C GLU A 166 -10.96 -22.81 11.06
N PHE A 167 -10.75 -21.50 10.80
CA PHE A 167 -11.82 -20.50 10.91
C PHE A 167 -13.03 -20.82 10.03
N GLY A 168 -12.80 -21.27 8.80
CA GLY A 168 -13.85 -21.67 7.87
C GLY A 168 -14.75 -22.80 8.40
N LYS A 169 -14.20 -23.71 9.21
CA LYS A 169 -14.94 -24.83 9.83
C LYS A 169 -15.82 -24.37 10.99
N VAL A 170 -15.41 -23.33 11.72
CA VAL A 170 -16.12 -22.84 12.92
C VAL A 170 -16.94 -21.58 12.64
N LYS A 171 -17.03 -21.11 11.39
CA LYS A 171 -17.71 -19.86 11.02
C LYS A 171 -19.20 -19.77 11.36
N SER A 172 -19.84 -20.90 11.67
CA SER A 172 -21.23 -20.96 12.14
C SER A 172 -21.38 -20.75 13.65
N GLN A 173 -20.28 -20.77 14.41
CA GLN A 173 -20.28 -20.50 15.84
C GLN A 173 -20.28 -18.99 16.13
N PRO A 174 -20.65 -18.57 17.36
CA PRO A 174 -20.47 -17.20 17.81
C PRO A 174 -19.01 -16.75 17.70
N SER A 175 -18.77 -15.54 17.20
CA SER A 175 -17.42 -15.02 16.98
C SER A 175 -16.63 -14.80 18.28
N ASP A 176 -17.31 -14.75 19.43
CA ASP A 176 -16.76 -14.60 20.77
C ASP A 176 -16.63 -15.93 21.52
N SER A 177 -16.88 -17.08 20.87
CA SER A 177 -16.71 -18.38 21.50
C SER A 177 -15.25 -18.63 21.89
N VAL A 178 -15.03 -19.41 22.95
CA VAL A 178 -13.68 -19.76 23.43
C VAL A 178 -12.84 -20.41 22.32
N GLU A 179 -13.46 -21.25 21.49
CA GLU A 179 -12.81 -21.91 20.36
C GLU A 179 -12.37 -20.90 19.29
N VAL A 180 -13.25 -19.96 18.91
CA VAL A 180 -12.94 -18.95 17.89
C VAL A 180 -11.88 -17.97 18.40
N GLN A 181 -11.95 -17.56 19.65
CA GLN A 181 -10.97 -16.66 20.26
C GLN A 181 -9.60 -17.31 20.42
N ALA A 182 -9.54 -18.63 20.66
CA ALA A 182 -8.28 -19.39 20.62
C ALA A 182 -7.66 -19.39 19.22
N LEU A 183 -8.46 -19.45 18.14
CA LEU A 183 -7.96 -19.34 16.76
C LEU A 183 -7.44 -17.93 16.46
N VAL A 184 -8.07 -16.88 16.97
CA VAL A 184 -7.58 -15.50 16.81
C VAL A 184 -6.22 -15.34 17.48
N LYS A 185 -6.07 -15.84 18.71
CA LYS A 185 -4.78 -15.87 19.40
C LYS A 185 -3.72 -16.65 18.59
N LYS A 186 -4.06 -17.84 18.10
CA LYS A 186 -3.18 -18.65 17.25
C LYS A 186 -2.74 -17.90 15.99
N LEU A 187 -3.64 -17.16 15.35
CA LEU A 187 -3.33 -16.31 14.21
C LEU A 187 -2.35 -15.19 14.58
N GLN A 188 -2.59 -14.49 15.68
CA GLN A 188 -1.71 -13.41 16.16
C GLN A 188 -0.30 -13.92 16.51
N GLU A 189 -0.22 -15.04 17.22
CA GLU A 189 1.05 -15.68 17.60
C GLU A 189 1.81 -16.16 16.36
N PHE A 190 1.11 -16.76 15.39
CA PHE A 190 1.71 -17.17 14.13
C PHE A 190 2.31 -15.98 13.37
N ILE A 191 1.57 -14.87 13.26
CA ILE A 191 2.06 -13.67 12.56
C ILE A 191 3.26 -13.08 13.31
N THR A 192 3.20 -13.02 14.64
CA THR A 192 4.28 -12.54 15.51
C THR A 192 5.56 -13.35 15.35
N ALA A 193 5.45 -14.68 15.38
CA ALA A 193 6.60 -15.55 15.25
C ALA A 193 7.26 -15.41 13.87
N ASN A 194 6.47 -15.33 12.81
CA ASN A 194 6.98 -15.53 11.45
C ASN A 194 7.18 -14.25 10.64
N PHE A 195 6.43 -13.17 10.89
CA PHE A 195 6.49 -11.97 10.07
C PHE A 195 7.00 -10.77 10.87
N TYR A 196 6.23 -10.30 11.83
CA TYR A 196 6.52 -9.13 12.65
C TYR A 196 5.66 -9.16 13.89
N LYS A 197 6.08 -8.50 14.97
CA LYS A 197 5.30 -8.38 16.20
C LYS A 197 3.89 -7.86 15.91
N CYS A 198 2.89 -8.73 16.03
CA CYS A 198 1.50 -8.42 15.72
C CYS A 198 0.78 -7.97 17.00
N SER A 199 0.77 -6.66 17.26
CA SER A 199 -0.02 -6.09 18.36
C SER A 199 -1.52 -6.23 18.12
N ASN A 200 -2.35 -5.95 19.13
CA ASN A 200 -3.80 -5.95 18.96
C ASN A 200 -4.25 -4.87 17.96
N GLU A 201 -3.57 -3.72 17.90
CA GLU A 201 -3.86 -2.68 16.89
C GLU A 201 -3.60 -3.21 15.48
N ILE A 202 -2.46 -3.87 15.26
CA ILE A 202 -2.09 -4.42 13.95
C ILE A 202 -3.04 -5.56 13.57
N LEU A 203 -3.33 -6.46 14.51
CA LEU A 203 -4.28 -7.56 14.28
C LEU A 203 -5.65 -7.03 13.89
N SER A 204 -6.15 -5.97 14.55
CA SER A 204 -7.41 -5.31 14.20
C SER A 204 -7.37 -4.71 12.78
N GLY A 205 -6.25 -4.09 12.40
CA GLY A 205 -6.03 -3.60 11.04
C GLY A 205 -6.07 -4.72 9.99
N LEU A 206 -5.40 -5.84 10.27
CA LEU A 206 -5.41 -7.02 9.40
C LEU A 206 -6.81 -7.63 9.27
N GLY A 207 -7.57 -7.70 10.36
CA GLY A 207 -8.97 -8.15 10.33
C GLY A 207 -9.80 -7.36 9.33
N LYS A 208 -9.73 -6.03 9.38
CA LYS A 208 -10.45 -5.14 8.45
C LYS A 208 -10.01 -5.36 7.00
N MET A 209 -8.71 -5.50 6.78
CA MET A 209 -8.15 -5.81 5.46
C MET A 209 -8.65 -7.16 4.92
N TYR A 210 -8.79 -8.18 5.76
CA TYR A 210 -9.32 -9.46 5.32
C TYR A 210 -10.76 -9.34 4.84
N ALA A 211 -11.57 -8.45 5.43
CA ALA A 211 -12.99 -8.28 5.09
C ALA A 211 -13.30 -7.18 4.05
N SER A 212 -12.30 -6.47 3.49
CA SER A 212 -12.53 -5.30 2.63
C SER A 212 -12.87 -5.59 1.15
N GLY A 213 -13.06 -6.86 0.77
CA GLY A 213 -13.43 -7.25 -0.60
C GLY A 213 -12.28 -7.22 -1.61
N GLY A 214 -11.03 -7.24 -1.13
CA GLY A 214 -9.80 -7.31 -1.92
C GLY A 214 -9.33 -8.74 -2.20
N ASP A 215 -8.09 -8.89 -2.70
CA ASP A 215 -7.51 -10.20 -3.00
C ASP A 215 -7.38 -11.09 -1.77
N PHE A 216 -7.09 -10.51 -0.60
CA PHE A 216 -7.08 -11.26 0.67
C PHE A 216 -8.46 -11.86 0.97
N THR A 217 -9.53 -11.07 0.87
CA THR A 217 -10.91 -11.53 1.04
C THR A 217 -11.23 -12.66 0.09
N LYS A 218 -10.98 -12.47 -1.22
CA LYS A 218 -11.25 -13.47 -2.24
C LYS A 218 -10.47 -14.77 -2.01
N ASN A 219 -9.19 -14.67 -1.66
CA ASN A 219 -8.33 -15.84 -1.44
C ASN A 219 -8.72 -16.61 -0.17
N ILE A 220 -9.05 -15.91 0.92
CA ILE A 220 -9.52 -16.52 2.17
C ILE A 220 -10.85 -17.22 1.91
N ASP A 221 -11.81 -16.55 1.27
CA ASP A 221 -13.14 -17.10 1.03
C ASP A 221 -13.11 -18.26 0.01
N ALA A 222 -12.26 -18.17 -1.01
CA ALA A 222 -12.08 -19.26 -1.97
C ALA A 222 -11.51 -20.53 -1.32
N PHE A 223 -10.64 -20.39 -0.32
CA PHE A 223 -9.96 -21.51 0.32
C PHE A 223 -10.70 -22.04 1.57
N ALA A 224 -11.22 -21.14 2.40
CA ALA A 224 -11.85 -21.45 3.68
C ALA A 224 -13.39 -21.38 3.63
N GLY A 225 -13.95 -21.05 2.47
CA GLY A 225 -15.37 -20.95 2.21
C GLY A 225 -15.90 -19.51 2.33
N GLU A 226 -16.92 -19.19 1.55
CA GLU A 226 -17.49 -17.84 1.45
C GLU A 226 -17.90 -17.26 2.81
N GLY A 227 -17.60 -15.98 3.03
CA GLY A 227 -17.89 -15.25 4.25
C GLY A 227 -16.92 -15.51 5.41
N THR A 228 -15.91 -16.35 5.23
CA THR A 228 -14.92 -16.64 6.29
C THR A 228 -14.09 -15.41 6.62
N SER A 229 -13.68 -14.64 5.62
CA SER A 229 -12.95 -13.38 5.80
C SER A 229 -13.69 -12.37 6.69
N VAL A 230 -14.99 -12.17 6.46
CA VAL A 230 -15.86 -11.32 7.27
C VAL A 230 -16.02 -11.87 8.69
N PHE A 231 -16.15 -13.19 8.83
CA PHE A 231 -16.21 -13.85 10.13
C PHE A 231 -14.93 -13.66 10.94
N VAL A 232 -13.76 -13.83 10.32
CA VAL A 232 -12.46 -13.64 10.96
C VAL A 232 -12.29 -12.19 11.43
N ASN A 233 -12.71 -11.20 10.65
CA ASN A 233 -12.70 -9.80 11.10
C ASN A 233 -13.52 -9.61 12.39
N LYS A 234 -14.75 -10.14 12.44
CA LYS A 234 -15.61 -10.04 13.64
C LYS A 234 -14.99 -10.70 14.86
N ALA A 235 -14.36 -11.86 14.68
CA ALA A 235 -13.66 -12.56 15.75
C ALA A 235 -12.47 -11.75 16.29
N ILE A 236 -11.69 -11.14 15.40
CA ILE A 236 -10.57 -10.24 15.73
C ILE A 236 -11.08 -8.98 16.44
N GLU A 237 -12.16 -8.37 15.96
CA GLU A 237 -12.77 -7.19 16.61
C GLU A 237 -13.20 -7.47 18.04
N TYR A 238 -13.60 -8.71 18.36
CA TYR A 238 -13.88 -9.09 19.75
C TYR A 238 -12.58 -9.29 20.55
N TYR A 239 -11.60 -9.99 19.98
CA TYR A 239 -10.33 -10.30 20.65
C TYR A 239 -9.51 -9.05 21.02
N CYS A 240 -9.56 -8.02 20.17
CA CYS A 240 -8.77 -6.79 20.34
C CYS A 240 -9.47 -5.72 21.21
N LYS A 241 -10.68 -5.98 21.72
CA LYS A 241 -11.37 -5.10 22.68
C LYS A 241 -10.81 -5.29 24.08
#